data_AF-A0A953YPV4-F1
#
_entry.id   AF-A0A953YPV4-F1
#
_cell.length_a   1.000
_cell.length_b   1.000
_cell.length_c   1.000
_cell.angle_alpha   90.00
_cell.angle_beta   90.00
_cell.angle_gamma   90.00
#
_symmetry.space_group_name_H-M   'P 1'
#
loop_
_entity.id
_entity.type
_entity.pdbx_description
1 polymer ?
#
loop_
_entity_poly.entity_id
_entity_poly.type
_entity_poly.pdbx_seq_one_letter_code
_entity_poly.pdbx_strand_id
1 'polypeptide(L)'
;MEGGVVTPPPDHCPALVLNADFRPLSYFPLSLWPWQESVKSVVLDRVNIIAHYDRVVRSPRLEMRLPSVIALKEYVQTARRPAFTRFNVFLRDGFVCQYCGGRFPTQDLTFDHVIPRSRGGKTTWDNVVTACAGCNLKKGNRLPRQAGMHPLIRPHQPSTFHL
;
A
#
# COMPACT_ATOMS: atom_id res chain seq x y z
N MET A 1 41.20 -10.19 -8.34
CA MET A 1 40.10 -10.17 -9.32
C MET A 1 38.93 -9.48 -8.66
N GLU A 2 38.85 -8.17 -8.81
CA GLU A 2 37.78 -7.35 -8.22
C GLU A 2 36.48 -7.65 -8.95
N GLY A 3 35.50 -8.20 -8.21
CA GLY A 3 34.15 -8.39 -8.73
C GLY A 3 33.53 -7.02 -8.97
N GLY A 4 33.48 -6.61 -10.24
CA GLY A 4 32.91 -5.33 -10.65
C GLY A 4 31.48 -5.23 -10.13
N VAL A 5 31.24 -4.30 -9.20
CA VAL A 5 29.91 -3.98 -8.70
C VAL A 5 29.11 -3.41 -9.86
N VAL A 6 28.26 -4.23 -10.46
CA VAL A 6 27.36 -3.80 -11.53
C VAL A 6 26.37 -2.81 -10.92
N THR A 7 26.52 -1.53 -11.28
CA THR A 7 25.58 -0.50 -10.85
C THR A 7 24.20 -0.76 -11.49
N PRO A 8 23.10 -0.79 -10.73
CA PRO A 8 21.77 -1.14 -11.23
C PRO A 8 21.22 -0.05 -12.15
N PRO A 9 20.48 -0.37 -13.24
CA PRO A 9 19.94 0.64 -14.16
C PRO A 9 19.19 1.74 -13.41
N PRO A 10 19.18 3.00 -13.88
CA PRO A 10 18.47 4.09 -13.21
C PRO A 10 17.00 3.77 -12.89
N ASP A 11 16.29 3.07 -13.79
CA ASP A 11 14.89 2.67 -13.58
C ASP A 11 14.68 1.68 -12.42
N HIS A 12 15.76 1.08 -11.90
CA HIS A 12 15.78 0.26 -10.69
C HIS A 12 16.27 1.02 -9.45
N CYS A 13 16.31 2.35 -9.50
CA CYS A 13 16.75 3.23 -8.41
C CYS A 13 15.63 4.19 -7.94
N PRO A 14 14.45 3.70 -7.50
CA PRO A 14 13.41 4.57 -6.97
C PRO A 14 13.84 5.19 -5.62
N ALA A 15 13.44 6.43 -5.34
CA ALA A 15 13.71 7.04 -4.04
C ALA A 15 12.53 6.85 -3.08
N LEU A 16 12.81 6.48 -1.82
CA LEU A 16 11.84 6.59 -0.75
C LEU A 16 11.60 8.06 -0.40
N VAL A 17 10.34 8.46 -0.43
CA VAL A 17 9.90 9.82 -0.15
C VAL A 17 9.31 9.88 1.25
N LEU A 18 9.95 10.68 2.08
CA LEU A 18 9.51 11.01 3.42
C LEU A 18 8.86 12.39 3.43
N ASN A 19 7.94 12.59 4.35
CA ASN A 19 7.39 13.89 4.66
C ASN A 19 8.44 14.74 5.42
N ALA A 20 8.11 16.01 5.72
CA ALA A 20 9.00 16.91 6.45
C ALA A 20 9.32 16.47 7.89
N ASP A 21 8.52 15.55 8.47
CA ASP A 21 8.77 14.90 9.76
C ASP A 21 9.55 13.58 9.65
N PHE A 22 10.13 13.29 8.48
CA PHE A 22 10.90 12.09 8.17
C PHE A 22 10.10 10.78 8.24
N ARG A 23 8.76 10.85 8.20
CA ARG A 23 7.91 9.65 8.06
C ARG A 23 7.52 9.41 6.60
N PRO A 24 7.37 8.15 6.15
CA PRO A 24 6.86 7.88 4.81
C PRO A 24 5.50 8.53 4.58
N LEU A 25 5.28 9.08 3.38
CA LEU A 25 3.98 9.62 2.98
C LEU A 25 2.91 8.52 2.86
N SER A 26 3.35 7.31 2.55
CA SER A 26 2.54 6.09 2.52
C SER A 26 3.39 4.92 2.98
N TYR A 27 2.86 4.11 3.90
CA TYR A 27 3.51 2.87 4.33
C TYR A 27 3.21 1.71 3.38
N PHE A 28 2.05 1.73 2.71
CA PHE A 28 1.69 0.70 1.75
C PHE A 28 0.74 1.19 0.63
N PRO A 29 1.17 1.15 -0.65
CA PRO A 29 2.54 0.89 -1.07
C PRO A 29 3.48 1.94 -0.46
N LEU A 30 4.75 1.58 -0.22
CA LEU A 30 5.74 2.55 0.24
C LEU A 30 5.78 3.74 -0.72
N SER A 31 5.91 4.94 -0.17
CA SER A 31 5.99 6.19 -0.95
C SER A 31 7.30 6.26 -1.75
N LEU A 32 7.34 5.54 -2.86
CA LEU A 32 8.47 5.50 -3.78
C LEU A 32 8.23 6.42 -4.98
N TRP A 33 9.21 7.21 -5.34
CA TRP A 33 9.23 7.97 -6.60
C TRP A 33 10.22 7.36 -7.58
N PRO A 34 9.90 7.33 -8.89
CA PRO A 34 10.89 7.06 -9.91
C PRO A 34 12.08 8.02 -9.80
N TRP A 35 13.25 7.59 -10.28
CA TRP A 35 14.47 8.37 -10.17
C TRP A 35 14.35 9.75 -10.85
N GLN A 36 13.60 9.84 -11.95
CA GLN A 36 13.38 11.08 -12.70
C GLN A 36 12.67 12.14 -11.85
N GLU A 37 11.57 11.77 -11.16
CA GLU A 37 10.83 12.69 -10.29
C GLU A 37 11.64 13.09 -9.06
N SER A 38 12.49 12.19 -8.58
CA SER A 38 13.41 12.45 -7.48
C SER A 38 14.47 13.48 -7.88
N VAL A 39 15.11 13.32 -9.04
CA VAL A 39 16.09 14.28 -9.58
C VAL A 39 15.43 15.63 -9.86
N LYS A 40 14.27 15.64 -10.51
CA LYS A 40 13.49 16.85 -10.75
C LYS A 40 13.21 17.61 -9.45
N SER A 41 12.82 16.90 -8.40
CA SER A 41 12.51 17.53 -7.11
C SER A 41 13.73 18.05 -6.37
N VAL A 42 14.90 17.42 -6.55
CA VAL A 42 16.19 17.96 -6.09
C VAL A 42 16.55 19.24 -6.85
N VAL A 43 16.44 19.24 -8.19
CA VAL A 43 16.76 20.41 -9.02
C VAL A 43 15.83 21.59 -8.73
N LEU A 44 14.56 21.31 -8.42
CA LEU A 44 13.57 22.32 -8.01
C LEU A 44 13.71 22.72 -6.52
N ASP A 45 14.71 22.22 -5.81
CA ASP A 45 15.00 22.52 -4.40
C ASP A 45 13.83 22.22 -3.43
N ARG A 46 13.00 21.21 -3.76
CA ARG A 46 11.79 20.85 -2.98
C ARG A 46 12.03 19.81 -1.89
N VAL A 47 13.18 19.16 -1.91
CA VAL A 47 13.50 18.03 -1.04
C VAL A 47 14.90 18.14 -0.46
N ASN A 48 15.09 17.56 0.72
CA ASN A 48 16.41 17.28 1.29
C ASN A 48 16.80 15.84 0.94
N ILE A 49 18.04 15.62 0.51
CA ILE A 49 18.54 14.27 0.24
C ILE A 49 19.07 13.66 1.54
N ILE A 50 18.58 12.47 1.89
CA ILE A 50 18.94 11.75 3.11
C ILE A 50 19.95 10.64 2.82
N ALA A 51 19.78 9.95 1.68
CA ALA A 51 20.66 8.89 1.25
C ALA A 51 20.76 8.83 -0.27
N HIS A 52 21.81 8.19 -0.77
CA HIS A 52 22.11 8.04 -2.20
C HIS A 52 22.33 6.59 -2.58
N TYR A 53 22.05 6.26 -3.83
CA TYR A 53 22.65 5.12 -4.52
C TYR A 53 24.10 5.42 -4.92
N ASP A 54 24.88 4.40 -5.26
CA ASP A 54 26.20 4.58 -5.89
C ASP A 54 26.09 4.93 -7.39
N ARG A 55 24.90 4.81 -7.97
CA ARG A 55 24.61 5.21 -9.36
C ARG A 55 24.69 6.73 -9.51
N VAL A 56 25.42 7.19 -10.52
CA VAL A 56 25.52 8.60 -10.91
C VAL A 56 24.72 8.84 -12.19
N VAL A 57 24.00 9.97 -12.24
CA VAL A 57 23.37 10.50 -13.46
C VAL A 57 24.03 11.80 -13.86
N ARG A 58 24.09 12.05 -15.17
CA ARG A 58 24.80 13.18 -15.78
C ARG A 58 23.93 13.90 -16.80
N SER A 59 24.12 15.20 -16.88
CA SER A 59 23.71 16.08 -17.97
C SER A 59 24.92 16.92 -18.38
N PRO A 60 24.87 17.68 -19.48
CA PRO A 60 25.99 18.54 -19.88
C PRO A 60 26.45 19.56 -18.82
N ARG A 61 25.60 19.87 -17.82
CA ARG A 61 25.89 20.89 -16.78
C ARG A 61 25.80 20.37 -15.34
N LEU A 62 25.47 19.10 -15.14
CA LEU A 62 25.19 18.54 -13.81
C LEU A 62 25.63 17.09 -13.73
N GLU A 63 26.32 16.74 -12.65
CA GLU A 63 26.60 15.36 -12.25
C GLU A 63 26.13 15.18 -10.82
N MET A 64 25.35 14.12 -10.55
CA MET A 64 24.90 13.81 -9.20
C MET A 64 24.70 12.32 -8.98
N ARG A 65 24.90 11.86 -7.74
CA ARG A 65 24.46 10.54 -7.31
C ARG A 65 22.95 10.51 -7.22
N LEU A 66 22.32 9.43 -7.66
CA LEU A 66 20.88 9.28 -7.53
C LEU A 66 20.49 9.20 -6.06
N PRO A 67 19.48 9.96 -5.62
CA PRO A 67 18.98 9.84 -4.26
C PRO A 67 18.23 8.51 -4.07
N SER A 68 18.44 7.86 -2.94
CA SER A 68 17.69 6.65 -2.53
C SER A 68 16.66 6.95 -1.45
N VAL A 69 16.86 8.00 -0.67
CA VAL A 69 15.89 8.50 0.32
C VAL A 69 15.89 10.03 0.29
N ILE A 70 14.71 10.63 0.17
CA ILE A 70 14.49 12.08 0.17
C ILE A 70 13.41 12.45 1.19
N ALA A 71 13.52 13.64 1.77
CA ALA A 71 12.49 14.22 2.64
C ALA A 71 11.95 15.51 2.03
N LEU A 72 10.63 15.68 2.01
CA LEU A 72 10.01 16.93 1.58
C LEU A 72 10.43 18.08 2.51
N LYS A 73 10.68 19.27 1.97
CA LYS A 73 10.92 20.46 2.79
C LYS A 73 9.65 21.00 3.45
N GLU A 74 8.51 20.84 2.77
CA GLU A 74 7.21 21.26 3.26
C GLU A 74 6.39 20.06 3.74
N TYR A 75 5.68 20.24 4.85
CA TYR A 75 4.84 19.19 5.40
C TYR A 75 3.58 18.99 4.55
N VAL A 76 3.40 17.79 4.04
CA VAL A 76 2.18 17.39 3.32
C VAL A 76 1.22 16.72 4.29
N GLN A 77 0.01 17.27 4.42
CA GLN A 77 -1.09 16.62 5.14
C GLN A 77 -1.58 15.41 4.33
N THR A 78 -1.15 14.21 4.70
CA THR A 78 -1.68 12.99 4.07
C THR A 78 -3.10 12.72 4.56
N ALA A 79 -3.95 12.19 3.68
CA ALA A 79 -5.31 11.84 4.04
C ALA A 79 -5.27 10.80 5.17
N ARG A 80 -5.77 11.19 6.35
CA ARG A 80 -5.75 10.36 7.58
C ARG A 80 -6.55 9.06 7.48
N ARG A 81 -7.29 8.86 6.39
CA ARG A 81 -8.23 7.76 6.20
C ARG A 81 -7.84 6.93 4.99
N PRO A 82 -7.62 5.62 5.16
CA PRO A 82 -7.31 4.77 4.04
C PRO A 82 -8.44 4.69 3.02
N ALA A 83 -8.07 4.69 1.74
CA ALA A 83 -9.00 4.47 0.65
C ALA A 83 -9.65 3.08 0.79
N PHE A 84 -10.98 3.03 0.63
CA PHE A 84 -11.71 1.77 0.61
C PHE A 84 -11.51 1.08 -0.74
N THR A 85 -10.56 0.15 -0.81
CA THR A 85 -10.24 -0.61 -2.03
C THR A 85 -10.20 -2.10 -1.72
N ARG A 86 -10.27 -2.93 -2.78
CA ARG A 86 -10.13 -4.39 -2.66
C ARG A 86 -8.90 -4.81 -1.90
N PHE A 87 -7.80 -4.27 -2.37
CA PHE A 87 -6.50 -4.51 -1.81
C PHE A 87 -6.39 -4.09 -0.35
N ASN A 88 -6.90 -2.91 0.03
CA ASN A 88 -6.77 -2.44 1.41
C ASN A 88 -7.65 -3.23 2.39
N VAL A 89 -8.79 -3.77 1.97
CA VAL A 89 -9.56 -4.70 2.82
C VAL A 89 -8.83 -6.03 2.98
N PHE A 90 -8.21 -6.54 1.91
CA PHE A 90 -7.38 -7.76 1.98
C PHE A 90 -6.19 -7.56 2.91
N LEU A 91 -5.53 -6.41 2.81
CA LEU A 91 -4.41 -6.05 3.67
C LEU A 91 -4.83 -5.92 5.13
N ARG A 92 -5.92 -5.20 5.43
CA ARG A 92 -6.51 -5.11 6.79
C ARG A 92 -6.74 -6.50 7.39
N ASP A 93 -7.24 -7.41 6.57
CA ASP A 93 -7.56 -8.79 6.98
C ASP A 93 -6.36 -9.75 6.86
N GLY A 94 -5.15 -9.24 6.58
CA GLY A 94 -3.92 -10.03 6.50
C GLY A 94 -3.90 -11.08 5.39
N PHE A 95 -4.65 -10.87 4.32
CA PHE A 95 -4.89 -11.83 3.23
C PHE A 95 -5.49 -13.16 3.73
N VAL A 96 -6.24 -13.10 4.84
CA VAL A 96 -6.92 -14.24 5.46
C VAL A 96 -8.43 -14.13 5.23
N CYS A 97 -9.03 -15.25 4.82
CA CYS A 97 -10.48 -15.37 4.77
C CYS A 97 -11.08 -15.21 6.17
N GLN A 98 -11.90 -14.19 6.35
CA GLN A 98 -12.51 -13.87 7.64
C GLN A 98 -13.56 -14.91 8.07
N TYR A 99 -13.94 -15.88 7.25
CA TYR A 99 -14.90 -16.91 7.64
C TYR A 99 -14.26 -18.24 8.06
N CYS A 100 -13.23 -18.69 7.34
CA CYS A 100 -12.57 -19.98 7.64
C CYS A 100 -11.18 -19.84 8.25
N GLY A 101 -10.61 -18.62 8.28
CA GLY A 101 -9.25 -18.39 8.77
C GLY A 101 -8.12 -18.84 7.84
N GLY A 102 -8.44 -19.36 6.66
CA GLY A 102 -7.43 -19.77 5.68
C GLY A 102 -6.73 -18.59 5.01
N ARG A 103 -5.44 -18.74 4.72
CA ARG A 103 -4.66 -17.85 3.84
C ARG A 103 -4.81 -18.32 2.39
N PHE A 104 -5.02 -17.39 1.47
CA PHE A 104 -5.20 -17.68 0.05
C PHE A 104 -4.40 -16.70 -0.82
N PRO A 105 -4.01 -17.09 -2.04
CA PRO A 105 -3.50 -16.15 -3.04
C PRO A 105 -4.48 -15.00 -3.28
N THR A 106 -3.97 -13.80 -3.56
CA THR A 106 -4.79 -12.60 -3.76
C THR A 106 -5.86 -12.78 -4.83
N GLN A 107 -5.59 -13.54 -5.90
CA GLN A 107 -6.57 -13.81 -6.96
C GLN A 107 -7.77 -14.67 -6.50
N ASP A 108 -7.60 -15.47 -5.45
CA ASP A 108 -8.64 -16.37 -4.93
C ASP A 108 -9.45 -15.74 -3.79
N LEU A 109 -9.03 -14.54 -3.35
CA LEU A 109 -9.73 -13.72 -2.37
C LEU A 109 -10.78 -12.84 -3.03
N THR A 110 -11.90 -12.72 -2.33
CA THR A 110 -13.08 -11.99 -2.79
C THR A 110 -13.56 -11.02 -1.72
N PHE A 111 -14.32 -10.03 -2.19
CA PHE A 111 -15.08 -9.13 -1.33
C PHE A 111 -16.39 -9.79 -0.96
N ASP A 112 -16.66 -9.87 0.34
CA ASP A 112 -17.97 -10.25 0.82
C ASP A 112 -18.55 -9.17 1.74
N HIS A 113 -19.84 -8.90 1.55
CA HIS A 113 -20.60 -8.01 2.42
C HIS A 113 -21.21 -8.82 3.56
N VAL A 114 -20.77 -8.56 4.80
CA VAL A 114 -21.24 -9.25 6.01
C VAL A 114 -22.77 -9.21 6.08
N ILE A 115 -23.36 -8.02 5.93
CA ILE A 115 -24.77 -7.85 5.56
C ILE A 115 -24.83 -7.78 4.03
N PRO A 116 -25.49 -8.73 3.34
CA PRO A 116 -25.57 -8.72 1.88
C PRO A 116 -26.23 -7.46 1.33
N ARG A 117 -25.83 -7.02 0.12
CA ARG A 117 -26.43 -5.85 -0.55
C ARG A 117 -27.95 -5.97 -0.72
N SER A 118 -28.44 -7.17 -1.04
CA SER A 118 -29.88 -7.46 -1.16
C SER A 118 -30.66 -7.32 0.15
N ARG A 119 -29.95 -7.21 1.29
CA ARG A 119 -30.50 -6.96 2.62
C ARG A 119 -30.16 -5.55 3.14
N GLY A 120 -29.78 -4.63 2.25
CA GLY A 120 -29.46 -3.24 2.59
C GLY A 120 -28.01 -3.00 3.05
N GLY A 121 -27.14 -4.01 2.95
CA GLY A 121 -25.73 -3.86 3.33
C GLY A 121 -24.96 -2.89 2.43
N LYS A 122 -24.23 -1.96 3.05
CA LYS A 122 -23.43 -0.95 2.34
C LYS A 122 -22.03 -1.46 2.03
N THR A 123 -21.43 -0.96 0.95
CA THR A 123 -20.01 -1.17 0.64
C THR A 123 -19.17 -0.20 1.47
N THR A 124 -18.84 -0.60 2.69
CA THR A 124 -18.13 0.23 3.68
C THR A 124 -17.18 -0.63 4.50
N TRP A 125 -16.20 0.01 5.14
CA TRP A 125 -15.24 -0.65 6.02
C TRP A 125 -15.89 -1.52 7.09
N ASP A 126 -17.03 -1.09 7.62
CA ASP A 126 -17.77 -1.75 8.71
C ASP A 126 -18.69 -2.89 8.25
N ASN A 127 -18.72 -3.20 6.95
CA ASN A 127 -19.59 -4.24 6.40
C ASN A 127 -18.93 -5.12 5.35
N VAL A 128 -17.67 -4.87 4.96
CA VAL A 128 -16.97 -5.66 3.95
C VAL A 128 -15.75 -6.32 4.56
N VAL A 129 -15.59 -7.60 4.24
CA VAL A 129 -14.48 -8.46 4.67
C VAL A 129 -13.89 -9.24 3.51
N THR A 130 -12.70 -9.75 3.74
CA THR A 130 -12.00 -10.70 2.89
C THR A 130 -12.60 -12.08 3.05
N ALA A 131 -12.98 -12.72 1.96
CA ALA A 131 -13.50 -14.09 1.95
C ALA A 131 -12.88 -14.89 0.79
N CYS A 132 -12.53 -16.15 1.01
CA CYS A 132 -12.20 -17.04 -0.11
C CYS A 132 -13.46 -17.31 -0.95
N ALA A 133 -13.28 -17.65 -2.22
CA ALA A 133 -14.38 -17.93 -3.15
C ALA A 133 -15.39 -18.96 -2.59
N GLY A 134 -14.91 -20.05 -1.98
CA GLY A 134 -15.77 -21.08 -1.41
C GLY A 134 -16.63 -20.59 -0.24
N CYS A 135 -16.06 -19.82 0.70
CA CYS A 135 -16.82 -19.25 1.81
C CYS A 135 -17.82 -18.18 1.33
N ASN A 136 -17.41 -17.34 0.39
CA ASN A 136 -18.27 -16.29 -0.15
C ASN A 136 -19.48 -16.91 -0.87
N LEU A 137 -19.26 -17.92 -1.73
CA LEU A 137 -20.32 -18.66 -2.39
C LEU A 137 -21.23 -19.36 -1.39
N LYS A 138 -20.65 -20.01 -0.36
CA LYS A 138 -21.42 -20.66 0.70
C LYS A 138 -22.30 -19.64 1.44
N LYS A 139 -21.79 -18.47 1.82
CA LYS A 139 -22.60 -17.46 2.53
C LYS A 139 -23.72 -16.92 1.63
N GLY A 140 -23.38 -16.52 0.41
CA GLY A 140 -24.34 -15.97 -0.56
C GLY A 140 -25.07 -14.73 -0.02
N ASN A 141 -26.39 -14.68 -0.24
CA ASN A 141 -27.25 -13.56 0.19
C ASN A 141 -27.81 -13.69 1.61
N ARG A 142 -27.25 -14.58 2.43
CA ARG A 142 -27.69 -14.84 3.81
C ARG A 142 -26.99 -13.91 4.80
N LEU A 143 -27.72 -13.53 5.84
CA LEU A 143 -27.14 -12.84 6.99
C LEU A 143 -26.18 -13.79 7.76
N PRO A 144 -25.21 -13.26 8.53
CA PRO A 144 -24.25 -14.09 9.27
C PRO A 144 -24.91 -15.16 10.13
N ARG A 145 -25.99 -14.79 10.84
CA ARG A 145 -26.81 -15.71 11.66
C ARG A 145 -27.50 -16.81 10.85
N GLN A 146 -27.92 -16.51 9.62
CA GLN A 146 -28.60 -17.48 8.74
C GLN A 146 -27.62 -18.44 8.07
N ALA A 147 -26.41 -17.98 7.78
CA ALA A 147 -25.35 -18.81 7.21
C ALA A 147 -24.58 -19.60 8.28
N GLY A 148 -24.68 -19.21 9.55
CA GLY A 148 -23.78 -19.70 10.61
C GLY A 148 -22.33 -19.26 10.39
N MET A 149 -22.13 -18.14 9.68
CA MET A 149 -20.82 -17.66 9.25
C MET A 149 -20.63 -16.23 9.75
N HIS A 150 -19.80 -16.07 10.78
CA HIS A 150 -19.42 -14.76 11.32
C HIS A 150 -17.96 -14.48 10.99
N PRO A 151 -17.60 -13.24 10.65
CA PRO A 151 -16.21 -12.90 10.42
C PRO A 151 -15.42 -13.06 11.73
N LEU A 152 -14.18 -13.56 11.63
CA LEU A 152 -13.26 -13.75 12.76
C LEU A 152 -12.97 -12.42 13.47
N ILE A 153 -12.81 -11.36 12.69
CA ILE A 153 -12.64 -9.99 13.19
C ILE A 153 -13.82 -9.15 12.69
N ARG A 154 -14.41 -8.36 13.59
CA ARG A 154 -15.47 -7.43 13.20
C ARG A 154 -14.92 -6.43 12.16
N PRO A 155 -15.58 -6.26 11.01
CA PRO A 155 -15.17 -5.27 10.02
C PRO A 155 -15.14 -3.88 10.65
N HIS A 156 -14.05 -3.17 10.40
CA HIS A 156 -13.81 -1.82 10.88
C HIS A 156 -12.93 -1.07 9.88
N GLN A 157 -12.92 0.26 9.98
CA GLN A 157 -11.97 1.09 9.23
C GLN A 157 -10.60 1.06 9.94
N PRO A 158 -9.52 0.63 9.26
CA PRO A 158 -8.19 0.67 9.84
C PRO A 158 -7.68 2.11 9.91
N SER A 159 -6.75 2.35 10.85
CA SER A 159 -5.95 3.57 10.83
C SER A 159 -4.90 3.46 9.71
N THR A 160 -4.30 4.59 9.31
CA THR A 160 -3.16 4.59 8.36
C THR A 160 -1.97 3.76 8.86
N PHE A 161 -1.86 3.51 10.17
CA PHE A 161 -0.80 2.70 10.77
C PHE A 161 -1.16 1.21 10.89
N HIS A 162 -2.44 0.86 10.76
CA HIS A 162 -2.95 -0.51 10.91
C HIS A 162 -3.25 -1.19 9.57
N LEU A 163 -2.96 -0.51 8.46
CA LEU A 163 -2.89 -1.12 7.13
C LEU A 163 -1.44 -1.50 6.82
#